data_AF-A0A8C4QQA5-F1
#
_entry.id   AF-A0A8C4QQA5-F1
#
_cell.length_a   1.000
_cell.length_b   1.000
_cell.length_c   1.000
_cell.angle_alpha   90.00
_cell.angle_beta   90.00
_cell.angle_gamma   90.00
#
_symmetry.space_group_name_H-M   'P 1'
#
loop_
_entity.id
_entity.type
_entity.pdbx_description
1 polymer ?
#
loop_
_entity_poly.entity_id
_entity_poly.type
_entity_poly.pdbx_seq_one_letter_code
_entity_poly.pdbx_strand_id
1 'polypeptide(L)'
;MASMGKTIYEADDYRGWMLDRGATSGPLMLANESADCYETRSESTVLQGLPLGGVHVVLIINIVSAVFLVLLFSLLRRAAWNYGRVALVSERDSLTSLFYSETERDGSLSEGSFSDDESSNKGTFSWLRNIFKISSEDYRARCGSDALYYLSFQQHTLALLCTLGVLSLAVLLPLNISGNLDGNAQSFGRTTIANLPPTDKYLWFHTTFSLLYFLLTFLWMKRHMRILKGDKDHIVRKTLFITGLPRDVTNSDLIMEHFRVAYPSFILTDVKLCYDVRRLIKLDELKRKAMQGRLYCMAQAKKTGTPLALRVRAQGCLGVFDIFGICRKVDGVAYYSELEEELTDECEVEKQNILQKPLGMAFVSFQDEHMAERVLRDYKVRCCRRKARWSNNSSGLKDWRWHVSQAPDPQNIKWENLSMNGCLWWTRFSAINVCLVLLLFFLTTPAIIVNTMDKFNVTQTVDELNNPIISQFFPTFLLWLFSALLPFIVYYSTFFEAHWTRSCEGELMMRKTYTFLIFMVLILPSLGLSSLDLFFRWLFDNVLQKGSLRFECVFLPDNGAFFVNYVITAAFIGTSLALLRLPDLFYFALEMCLARSAAE
;
A
#
# COMPACT_ATOMS: atom_id res chain seq x y z
N MET A 1 -59.73 -44.75 -33.85
CA MET A 1 -60.00 -43.61 -32.93
C MET A 1 -58.94 -42.55 -33.24
N ALA A 2 -59.07 -41.86 -34.38
CA ALA A 2 -59.75 -40.55 -34.56
C ALA A 2 -59.00 -39.45 -33.77
N SER A 3 -58.47 -38.35 -34.32
CA SER A 3 -58.60 -37.61 -35.60
C SER A 3 -57.49 -36.53 -35.58
N MET A 4 -56.58 -36.41 -36.57
CA MET A 4 -56.62 -35.50 -37.76
C MET A 4 -56.33 -34.02 -37.42
N GLY A 5 -55.52 -33.22 -38.13
CA GLY A 5 -55.05 -33.25 -39.54
C GLY A 5 -53.56 -32.90 -39.74
N LYS A 6 -52.90 -33.29 -40.85
CA LYS A 6 -52.95 -32.76 -42.25
C LYS A 6 -52.56 -31.26 -42.29
N THR A 7 -51.50 -30.85 -42.99
CA THR A 7 -51.39 -30.89 -44.47
C THR A 7 -49.97 -31.11 -45.03
N ILE A 8 -49.97 -31.58 -46.29
CA ILE A 8 -48.92 -32.01 -47.23
C ILE A 8 -48.79 -30.95 -48.33
N TYR A 9 -47.61 -30.82 -48.98
CA TYR A 9 -47.34 -30.75 -50.45
C TYR A 9 -45.80 -30.79 -50.62
N GLU A 10 -45.19 -31.91 -51.04
CA GLU A 10 -44.85 -32.38 -52.42
C GLU A 10 -43.82 -31.47 -53.14
N ALA A 11 -42.60 -31.97 -53.44
CA ALA A 11 -42.16 -32.70 -54.67
C ALA A 11 -42.09 -31.75 -55.89
N ASP A 12 -41.09 -31.66 -56.77
CA ASP A 12 -40.00 -32.46 -57.36
C ASP A 12 -38.85 -31.46 -57.71
N ASP A 13 -37.63 -31.74 -58.18
CA ASP A 13 -37.24 -32.65 -59.26
C ASP A 13 -35.71 -32.84 -59.30
N TYR A 14 -35.35 -33.94 -59.94
CA TYR A 14 -34.06 -34.61 -60.08
C TYR A 14 -33.14 -34.04 -61.18
N ARG A 15 -31.90 -34.57 -61.16
CA ARG A 15 -30.96 -34.89 -62.27
C ARG A 15 -29.79 -33.94 -62.55
N GLY A 16 -28.59 -34.49 -62.37
CA GLY A 16 -27.36 -34.00 -62.99
C GLY A 16 -26.05 -34.70 -62.57
N TRP A 17 -25.96 -36.03 -62.75
CA TRP A 17 -24.77 -36.82 -63.17
C TRP A 17 -23.36 -36.39 -62.69
N MET A 18 -22.70 -37.10 -61.75
CA MET A 18 -21.89 -38.32 -61.90
C MET A 18 -20.63 -38.22 -62.81
N LEU A 19 -19.47 -38.51 -62.18
CA LEU A 19 -18.17 -39.00 -62.70
C LEU A 19 -17.12 -37.98 -63.16
N ASP A 20 -16.02 -37.87 -62.39
CA ASP A 20 -14.74 -38.39 -62.88
C ASP A 20 -13.82 -38.87 -61.73
N ARG A 21 -13.07 -39.94 -62.01
CA ARG A 21 -12.12 -40.62 -61.12
C ARG A 21 -10.72 -40.04 -61.33
N GLY A 22 -9.92 -39.92 -60.28
CA GLY A 22 -8.47 -39.89 -60.45
C GLY A 22 -7.67 -39.41 -59.26
N ALA A 23 -6.64 -40.19 -58.93
CA ALA A 23 -5.40 -39.80 -58.23
C ALA A 23 -5.36 -39.84 -56.68
N THR A 24 -4.85 -41.00 -56.22
CA THR A 24 -3.71 -41.16 -55.30
C THR A 24 -3.80 -40.61 -53.86
N SER A 25 -3.77 -41.57 -52.95
CA SER A 25 -3.20 -41.52 -51.59
C SER A 25 -2.09 -40.48 -51.38
N GLY A 26 -2.36 -39.50 -50.52
CA GLY A 26 -1.37 -38.70 -49.80
C GLY A 26 -1.67 -38.78 -48.29
N PRO A 27 -0.65 -38.75 -47.41
CA PRO A 27 -0.87 -38.90 -45.98
C PRO A 27 -1.69 -37.72 -45.46
N LEU A 28 -2.72 -38.03 -44.68
CA LEU A 28 -3.53 -37.08 -43.93
C LEU A 28 -2.59 -36.34 -42.96
N MET A 29 -2.08 -35.18 -43.41
CA MET A 29 -1.35 -34.24 -42.57
C MET A 29 -2.27 -33.86 -41.42
N LEU A 30 -1.89 -34.25 -40.20
CA LEU A 30 -2.32 -33.64 -38.96
C LEU A 30 -1.89 -32.17 -38.99
N ALA A 31 -2.65 -31.32 -39.67
CA ALA A 31 -2.49 -29.89 -39.61
C ALA A 31 -2.93 -29.42 -38.22
N ASN A 32 -1.93 -28.99 -37.45
CA ASN A 32 -1.96 -28.22 -36.21
C ASN A 32 -3.33 -27.68 -35.72
N GLU A 33 -3.95 -28.39 -34.78
CA GLU A 33 -4.99 -27.81 -33.89
C GLU A 33 -4.41 -26.85 -32.82
N SER A 34 -3.09 -26.66 -32.78
CA SER A 34 -2.41 -25.63 -31.99
C SER A 34 -2.48 -24.24 -32.63
N ALA A 35 -2.87 -24.15 -33.91
CA ALA A 35 -3.00 -22.90 -34.64
C ALA A 35 -4.19 -22.04 -34.17
N ASP A 36 -5.31 -22.65 -33.77
CA ASP A 36 -6.56 -21.94 -33.47
C ASP A 36 -6.46 -20.93 -32.30
N CYS A 37 -5.63 -21.20 -31.28
CA CYS A 37 -5.45 -20.28 -30.15
C CYS A 37 -4.45 -19.13 -30.43
N TYR A 38 -3.57 -19.31 -31.43
CA TYR A 38 -2.63 -18.29 -31.89
C TYR A 38 -3.26 -17.40 -32.97
N GLU A 39 -4.09 -17.96 -33.87
CA GLU A 39 -4.80 -17.21 -34.92
C GLU A 39 -5.94 -16.35 -34.37
N THR A 40 -6.68 -16.79 -33.34
CA THR A 40 -7.75 -15.93 -32.75
C THR A 40 -7.22 -14.74 -31.94
N ARG A 41 -5.90 -14.65 -31.71
CA ARG A 41 -5.23 -13.52 -31.04
C ARG A 41 -4.20 -12.81 -31.93
N SER A 42 -4.05 -13.20 -33.20
CA SER A 42 -3.12 -12.57 -34.15
C SER A 42 -3.47 -11.12 -34.53
N GLU A 43 -4.46 -10.51 -33.89
CA GLU A 43 -4.91 -9.14 -34.12
C GLU A 43 -4.62 -8.18 -32.95
N SER A 44 -3.87 -8.58 -31.90
CA SER A 44 -3.38 -7.61 -30.90
C SER A 44 -2.00 -7.07 -31.29
N THR A 45 -1.97 -5.92 -31.98
CA THR A 45 -0.81 -5.32 -32.65
C THR A 45 0.19 -4.64 -31.70
N VAL A 46 -0.20 -4.38 -30.44
CA VAL A 46 0.61 -3.60 -29.48
C VAL A 46 1.94 -4.28 -29.10
N LEU A 47 2.04 -5.61 -29.22
CA LEU A 47 3.28 -6.37 -28.93
C LEU A 47 3.71 -7.30 -30.07
N GLN A 48 2.80 -7.64 -31.00
CA GLN A 48 3.09 -8.53 -32.12
C GLN A 48 3.59 -7.73 -33.32
N GLY A 49 4.91 -7.60 -33.41
CA GLY A 49 5.59 -6.94 -34.54
C GLY A 49 7.06 -6.65 -34.29
N LEU A 50 7.52 -6.73 -33.04
CA LEU A 50 8.91 -6.46 -32.66
C LEU A 50 9.60 -7.67 -32.04
N PRO A 51 10.92 -7.81 -32.27
CA PRO A 51 11.68 -8.92 -31.74
C PRO A 51 11.60 -8.97 -30.20
N LEU A 52 11.34 -10.16 -29.68
CA LEU A 52 11.25 -10.50 -28.26
C LEU A 52 10.19 -9.71 -27.47
N GLY A 53 9.09 -9.29 -28.13
CA GLY A 53 8.01 -8.54 -27.46
C GLY A 53 8.43 -7.14 -26.97
N GLY A 54 9.43 -6.53 -27.62
CA GLY A 54 9.87 -5.16 -27.34
C GLY A 54 10.74 -4.98 -26.08
N VAL A 55 11.09 -6.08 -25.38
CA VAL A 55 11.79 -6.04 -24.08
C VAL A 55 13.08 -5.22 -24.12
N HIS A 56 13.88 -5.38 -25.17
CA HIS A 56 15.16 -4.67 -25.33
C HIS A 56 14.97 -3.15 -25.51
N VAL A 57 13.96 -2.72 -26.29
CA VAL A 57 13.63 -1.30 -26.47
C VAL A 57 13.14 -0.70 -25.15
N VAL A 58 12.21 -1.37 -24.49
CA VAL A 58 11.64 -0.95 -23.21
C VAL A 58 12.75 -0.83 -22.16
N LEU A 59 13.68 -1.79 -22.09
CA LEU A 59 14.81 -1.75 -21.17
C LEU A 59 15.70 -0.54 -21.38
N ILE A 60 16.10 -0.26 -22.62
CA ILE A 60 16.99 0.89 -22.93
C ILE A 60 16.32 2.20 -22.56
N ILE A 61 15.06 2.40 -22.95
CA ILE A 61 14.30 3.62 -22.62
C ILE A 61 14.21 3.79 -21.10
N ASN A 62 13.82 2.75 -20.37
CA ASN A 62 13.69 2.80 -18.92
C ASN A 62 15.02 3.10 -18.20
N ILE A 63 16.14 2.53 -18.66
CA ILE A 63 17.47 2.83 -18.11
C ILE A 63 17.82 4.30 -18.33
N VAL A 64 17.65 4.81 -19.55
CA VAL A 64 17.95 6.22 -19.87
C VAL A 64 17.08 7.16 -19.03
N SER A 65 15.77 6.88 -18.92
CA SER A 65 14.85 7.64 -18.07
C SER A 65 15.24 7.58 -16.59
N ALA A 66 15.60 6.41 -16.06
CA ALA A 66 16.03 6.27 -14.67
C ALA A 66 17.30 7.06 -14.37
N VAL A 67 18.30 6.99 -15.26
CA VAL A 67 19.53 7.79 -15.12
C VAL A 67 19.20 9.28 -15.09
N PHE A 68 18.36 9.75 -15.99
CA PHE A 68 17.90 11.15 -15.99
C PHE A 68 17.21 11.53 -14.67
N LEU A 69 16.30 10.70 -14.15
CA LEU A 69 15.60 10.96 -12.89
C LEU A 69 16.53 10.96 -11.67
N VAL A 70 17.53 10.07 -11.62
CA VAL A 70 18.55 10.04 -10.56
C VAL A 70 19.46 11.28 -10.61
N LEU A 71 19.81 11.74 -11.82
CA LEU A 71 20.52 13.00 -12.01
C LEU A 71 19.69 14.18 -11.53
N LEU A 72 18.41 14.24 -11.92
CA LEU A 72 17.46 15.26 -11.46
C LEU A 72 17.36 15.27 -9.93
N PHE A 73 17.23 14.10 -9.30
CA PHE A 73 17.23 13.98 -7.83
C PHE A 73 18.51 14.54 -7.22
N SER A 74 19.67 14.20 -7.78
CA SER A 74 20.96 14.67 -7.27
C SER A 74 21.13 16.19 -7.37
N LEU A 75 20.57 16.80 -8.43
CA LEU A 75 20.52 18.26 -8.60
C LEU A 75 19.52 18.91 -7.64
N LEU A 76 18.29 18.39 -7.55
CA LEU A 76 17.26 18.88 -6.65
C LEU A 76 17.70 18.80 -5.19
N ARG A 77 18.33 17.69 -4.79
CA ARG A 77 18.88 17.51 -3.44
C ARG A 77 19.95 18.55 -3.11
N ARG A 78 20.77 18.96 -4.09
CA ARG A 78 21.77 20.01 -3.91
C ARG A 78 21.12 21.39 -3.79
N ALA A 79 20.12 21.69 -4.62
CA ALA A 79 19.43 22.98 -4.65
C ALA A 79 18.50 23.18 -3.45
N ALA A 80 17.77 22.13 -3.05
CA ALA A 80 16.76 22.15 -2.00
C ALA A 80 17.25 21.50 -0.68
N TRP A 81 18.57 21.35 -0.48
CA TRP A 81 19.15 20.66 0.68
C TRP A 81 18.59 21.13 2.02
N ASN A 82 18.43 22.44 2.19
CA ASN A 82 17.90 23.04 3.43
C ASN A 82 16.40 22.73 3.60
N TYR A 83 15.61 22.79 2.52
CA TYR A 83 14.17 22.56 2.56
C TYR A 83 13.79 21.08 2.72
N GLY A 84 14.51 20.19 2.03
CA GLY A 84 14.32 18.74 2.19
C GLY A 84 14.69 18.26 3.60
N ARG A 85 15.69 18.89 4.24
CA ARG A 85 16.01 18.63 5.65
C ARG A 85 14.92 19.17 6.58
N VAL A 86 14.41 20.39 6.35
CA VAL A 86 13.30 20.98 7.14
C VAL A 86 12.01 20.15 7.03
N ALA A 87 11.64 19.62 5.86
CA ALA A 87 10.49 18.73 5.72
C ALA A 87 10.68 17.40 6.45
N LEU A 88 11.89 16.81 6.40
CA LEU A 88 12.22 15.57 7.12
C LEU A 88 12.36 15.75 8.64
N VAL A 89 12.75 16.95 9.08
CA VAL A 89 13.02 17.29 10.48
C VAL A 89 11.77 17.84 11.17
N SER A 90 10.88 18.57 10.47
CA SER A 90 9.60 19.06 11.01
C SER A 90 8.72 17.93 11.55
N GLU A 91 8.59 16.82 10.81
CA GLU A 91 7.81 15.65 11.27
C GLU A 91 8.47 14.91 12.44
N ARG A 92 9.80 14.73 12.41
CA ARG A 92 10.53 14.01 13.47
C ARG A 92 10.70 14.85 14.72
N ASP A 93 11.17 16.08 14.62
CA ASP A 93 11.42 16.92 15.80
C ASP A 93 10.11 17.25 16.50
N SER A 94 8.98 17.43 15.79
CA SER A 94 7.71 17.66 16.47
C SER A 94 7.23 16.48 17.32
N LEU A 95 7.61 15.24 17.00
CA LEU A 95 7.27 14.06 17.81
C LEU A 95 8.36 13.71 18.82
N THR A 96 9.64 13.82 18.44
CA THR A 96 10.77 13.40 19.29
C THR A 96 11.10 14.43 20.37
N SER A 97 11.02 15.74 20.06
CA SER A 97 11.14 16.79 21.09
C SER A 97 9.93 16.82 22.03
N LEU A 98 8.76 16.32 21.61
CA LEU A 98 7.54 16.24 22.41
C LEU A 98 7.61 15.23 23.55
N PHE A 99 8.42 14.16 23.39
CA PHE A 99 8.54 13.10 24.38
C PHE A 99 9.80 13.18 25.24
N TYR A 100 10.88 13.82 24.75
CA TYR A 100 12.17 13.87 25.46
C TYR A 100 12.53 15.25 26.04
N SER A 101 11.77 16.30 25.77
CA SER A 101 12.02 17.64 26.34
C SER A 101 11.84 17.71 27.87
N GLU A 102 11.02 16.85 28.47
CA GLU A 102 10.80 16.88 29.93
C GLU A 102 11.76 16.00 30.74
N THR A 103 12.41 15.00 30.14
CA THR A 103 13.26 14.03 30.88
C THR A 103 14.77 14.24 30.77
N GLU A 104 15.25 15.15 29.93
CA GLU A 104 16.70 15.39 29.76
C GLU A 104 17.18 16.73 30.33
N ARG A 105 16.84 17.01 31.60
CA ARG A 105 17.60 18.01 32.37
C ARG A 105 18.85 17.44 33.04
N ASP A 106 19.00 16.12 33.12
CA ASP A 106 20.17 15.45 33.69
C ASP A 106 20.60 14.26 32.82
N GLY A 107 21.39 14.51 31.79
CA GLY A 107 21.95 13.46 30.95
C GLY A 107 22.40 13.99 29.61
N SER A 108 23.67 14.40 29.52
CA SER A 108 24.32 14.80 28.28
C SER A 108 24.32 13.68 27.24
N LEU A 109 23.27 13.59 26.42
CA LEU A 109 23.25 12.84 25.17
C LEU A 109 23.82 13.75 24.07
N SER A 110 25.15 13.81 24.05
CA SER A 110 26.00 14.08 22.88
C SER A 110 25.34 14.84 21.71
N GLU A 111 25.22 16.16 21.84
CA GLU A 111 25.18 17.12 20.72
C GLU A 111 26.46 17.07 19.86
N GLY A 112 27.46 16.27 20.24
CA GLY A 112 28.81 16.22 19.66
C GLY A 112 29.00 15.37 18.40
N SER A 113 27.96 15.01 17.63
CA SER A 113 28.16 14.33 16.34
C SER A 113 27.51 15.00 15.12
N PHE A 114 26.80 16.12 15.31
CA PHE A 114 26.09 16.77 14.20
C PHE A 114 26.96 17.79 13.43
N SER A 115 28.09 18.23 13.98
CA SER A 115 28.91 19.31 13.42
C SER A 115 30.03 18.86 12.47
N ASP A 116 30.55 17.63 12.60
CA ASP A 116 31.79 17.25 11.90
C ASP A 116 31.58 16.66 10.49
N ASP A 117 30.35 16.32 10.10
CA ASP A 117 30.03 15.75 8.78
C ASP A 117 29.39 16.74 7.78
N GLU A 118 29.26 18.03 8.15
CA GLU A 118 28.58 19.05 7.33
C GLU A 118 29.37 19.51 6.09
N SER A 119 30.71 19.37 6.10
CA SER A 119 31.56 19.83 4.99
C SER A 119 31.77 18.77 3.90
N SER A 120 31.69 17.48 4.23
CA SER A 120 31.96 16.35 3.32
C SER A 120 30.75 15.95 2.45
N ASN A 121 29.54 16.39 2.82
CA ASN A 121 28.26 15.98 2.21
C ASN A 121 27.73 16.91 1.10
N LYS A 122 28.54 17.84 0.58
CA LYS A 122 28.12 18.81 -0.46
C LYS A 122 28.25 18.30 -1.91
N GLY A 123 28.84 17.13 -2.14
CA GLY A 123 28.97 16.54 -3.48
C GLY A 123 27.62 16.02 -4.01
N THR A 124 27.33 16.21 -5.30
CA THR A 124 26.08 15.79 -5.97
C THR A 124 25.77 14.28 -5.81
N PHE A 125 26.79 13.44 -5.73
CA PHE A 125 26.66 11.98 -5.54
C PHE A 125 27.21 11.48 -4.19
N SER A 126 27.50 12.38 -3.24
CA SER A 126 28.01 11.99 -1.92
C SER A 126 27.07 11.02 -1.18
N TRP A 127 25.77 11.19 -1.39
CA TRP A 127 24.73 10.34 -0.82
C TRP A 127 24.83 8.87 -1.21
N LEU A 128 25.27 8.58 -2.44
CA LEU A 128 25.39 7.21 -2.93
C LEU A 128 26.51 6.47 -2.20
N ARG A 129 27.64 7.15 -1.95
CA ARG A 129 28.76 6.58 -1.18
C ARG A 129 28.37 6.30 0.27
N ASN A 130 27.55 7.17 0.86
CA ASN A 130 27.13 7.03 2.25
C ASN A 130 26.22 5.81 2.45
N ILE A 131 25.39 5.43 1.47
CA ILE A 131 24.54 4.23 1.56
C ILE A 131 25.37 2.96 1.82
N PHE A 132 26.53 2.84 1.19
CA PHE A 132 27.40 1.68 1.36
C PHE A 132 28.25 1.70 2.64
N LYS A 133 28.29 2.83 3.37
CA LYS A 133 29.07 2.98 4.61
C LYS A 133 28.27 2.73 5.89
N ILE A 134 26.95 2.90 5.85
CA ILE A 134 26.09 2.82 7.04
C ILE A 134 25.95 1.37 7.49
N SER A 135 26.19 1.11 8.78
CA SER A 135 26.09 -0.23 9.37
C SER A 135 24.66 -0.56 9.82
N SER A 136 24.37 -1.85 10.02
CA SER A 136 23.08 -2.31 10.57
C SER A 136 22.80 -1.78 11.99
N GLU A 137 23.84 -1.49 12.77
CA GLU A 137 23.71 -0.90 14.11
C GLU A 137 23.29 0.57 14.03
N ASP A 138 23.87 1.32 13.08
CA ASP A 138 23.47 2.70 12.79
C ASP A 138 22.00 2.78 12.35
N TYR A 139 21.54 1.84 11.52
CA TYR A 139 20.14 1.76 11.13
C TYR A 139 19.21 1.50 12.31
N ARG A 140 19.59 0.59 13.22
CA ARG A 140 18.80 0.31 14.43
C ARG A 140 18.71 1.54 15.33
N ALA A 141 19.83 2.23 15.56
CA ALA A 141 19.87 3.40 16.42
C ALA A 141 19.08 4.60 15.84
N ARG A 142 19.12 4.79 14.52
CA ARG A 142 18.49 5.96 13.87
C ARG A 142 17.05 5.73 13.41
N CYS A 143 16.68 4.50 13.06
CA CYS A 143 15.40 4.18 12.43
C CYS A 143 14.57 3.14 13.20
N GLY A 144 15.12 2.57 14.28
CA GLY A 144 14.46 1.53 15.07
C GLY A 144 14.61 0.12 14.50
N SER A 145 14.12 -0.86 15.26
CA SER A 145 14.16 -2.30 14.92
C SER A 145 13.35 -2.65 13.66
N ASP A 146 12.20 -1.99 13.47
CA ASP A 146 11.26 -2.35 12.39
C ASP A 146 11.84 -2.05 11.01
N ALA A 147 12.56 -0.93 10.88
CA ALA A 147 13.27 -0.59 9.65
C ALA A 147 14.36 -1.62 9.33
N LEU A 148 15.07 -2.12 10.35
CA LEU A 148 16.06 -3.16 10.18
C LEU A 148 15.42 -4.48 9.73
N TYR A 149 14.27 -4.86 10.29
CA TYR A 149 13.53 -6.05 9.88
C TYR A 149 13.08 -5.97 8.42
N TYR A 150 12.55 -4.82 8.01
CA TYR A 150 12.17 -4.59 6.62
C TYR A 150 13.38 -4.68 5.66
N LEU A 151 14.50 -4.02 5.98
CA LEU A 151 15.72 -4.10 5.16
C LEU A 151 16.28 -5.51 5.09
N SER A 152 16.29 -6.22 6.22
CA SER A 152 16.71 -7.62 6.28
C SER A 152 15.81 -8.48 5.37
N PHE A 153 14.49 -8.30 5.42
CA PHE A 153 13.55 -9.01 4.55
C PHE A 153 13.83 -8.76 3.07
N GLN A 154 14.11 -7.52 2.67
CA GLN A 154 14.46 -7.17 1.30
C GLN A 154 15.77 -7.85 0.85
N GLN A 155 16.82 -7.83 1.67
CA GLN A 155 18.10 -8.48 1.37
C GLN A 155 17.95 -9.99 1.21
N HIS A 156 17.19 -10.64 2.10
CA HIS A 156 16.94 -12.08 2.02
C HIS A 156 16.11 -12.45 0.78
N THR A 157 15.14 -11.61 0.41
CA THR A 157 14.32 -11.79 -0.80
C THR A 157 15.16 -11.63 -2.05
N LEU A 158 16.06 -10.63 -2.09
CA LEU A 158 17.00 -10.43 -3.18
C LEU A 158 17.92 -11.64 -3.36
N ALA A 159 18.51 -12.13 -2.26
CA ALA A 159 19.37 -13.32 -2.31
C ALA A 159 18.62 -14.54 -2.86
N LEU A 160 17.39 -14.78 -2.40
CA LEU A 160 16.53 -15.86 -2.93
C LEU A 160 16.27 -15.68 -4.43
N LEU A 161 15.81 -14.51 -4.87
CA LEU A 161 15.53 -14.24 -6.28
C LEU A 161 16.78 -14.39 -7.16
N CYS A 162 17.96 -13.95 -6.70
CA CYS A 162 19.21 -14.15 -7.41
C CYS A 162 19.54 -15.64 -7.57
N THR A 163 19.39 -16.45 -6.51
CA THR A 163 19.64 -17.90 -6.60
C THR A 163 18.69 -18.61 -7.58
N LEU A 164 17.39 -18.28 -7.53
CA LEU A 164 16.40 -18.83 -8.46
C LEU A 164 16.64 -18.35 -9.90
N GLY A 165 17.05 -17.09 -10.07
CA GLY A 165 17.41 -16.51 -11.37
C GLY A 165 18.60 -17.21 -12.02
N VAL A 166 19.69 -17.42 -11.26
CA VAL A 166 20.88 -18.13 -11.75
C VAL A 166 20.54 -19.56 -12.17
N LEU A 167 19.76 -20.30 -11.36
CA LEU A 167 19.32 -21.66 -11.71
C LEU A 167 18.45 -21.68 -12.98
N SER A 168 17.55 -20.70 -13.11
CA SER A 168 16.67 -20.59 -14.28
C SER A 168 17.44 -20.26 -15.56
N LEU A 169 18.41 -19.36 -15.49
CA LEU A 169 19.26 -18.98 -16.62
C LEU A 169 20.24 -20.09 -17.01
N ALA A 170 20.76 -20.85 -16.05
CA ALA A 170 21.74 -21.90 -16.31
C ALA A 170 21.12 -23.19 -16.85
N VAL A 171 19.88 -23.51 -16.46
CA VAL A 171 19.24 -24.80 -16.79
C VAL A 171 17.97 -24.63 -17.63
N LEU A 172 16.97 -23.91 -17.12
CA LEU A 172 15.65 -23.85 -17.76
C LEU A 172 15.66 -23.07 -19.08
N LEU A 173 16.42 -21.97 -19.15
CA LEU A 173 16.48 -21.16 -20.38
C LEU A 173 17.13 -21.92 -21.55
N PRO A 174 18.31 -22.57 -21.41
CA PRO A 174 18.86 -23.42 -22.47
C PRO A 174 17.94 -24.56 -22.88
N LEU A 175 17.24 -25.20 -21.93
CA LEU A 175 16.25 -26.24 -22.21
C LEU A 175 15.11 -25.71 -23.08
N ASN A 176 14.52 -24.56 -22.72
CA ASN A 176 13.45 -23.95 -23.51
C ASN A 176 13.91 -23.59 -24.92
N ILE A 177 15.11 -23.01 -25.06
CA ILE A 177 15.67 -22.62 -26.37
C ILE A 177 15.96 -23.83 -27.26
N SER A 178 16.22 -25.01 -26.68
CA SER A 178 16.46 -26.25 -27.42
C SER A 178 15.23 -26.82 -28.12
N GLY A 179 14.03 -26.36 -27.72
CA GLY A 179 12.77 -26.72 -28.36
C GLY A 179 12.65 -26.18 -29.79
N ASN A 180 11.74 -26.77 -30.57
CA ASN A 180 11.57 -26.52 -32.00
C ASN A 180 10.13 -26.18 -32.42
N LEU A 181 9.22 -25.94 -31.47
CA LEU A 181 7.81 -25.66 -31.78
C LEU A 181 7.58 -24.22 -32.27
N ASP A 182 8.34 -23.25 -31.76
CA ASP A 182 8.18 -21.86 -32.15
C ASP A 182 9.08 -21.55 -33.36
N GLY A 183 8.46 -21.40 -34.53
CA GLY A 183 9.15 -21.19 -35.81
C GLY A 183 9.78 -19.80 -35.97
N ASN A 184 9.42 -18.85 -35.11
CA ASN A 184 9.93 -17.48 -35.17
C ASN A 184 11.16 -17.30 -34.27
N ALA A 185 12.34 -17.16 -34.87
CA ALA A 185 13.60 -17.00 -34.12
C ALA A 185 13.62 -15.78 -33.17
N GLN A 186 12.72 -14.82 -33.39
CA GLN A 186 12.60 -13.56 -32.67
C GLN A 186 11.38 -13.50 -31.72
N SER A 187 10.62 -14.58 -31.54
CA SER A 187 9.47 -14.58 -30.64
C SER A 187 9.91 -14.69 -29.17
N PHE A 188 9.11 -14.12 -28.26
CA PHE A 188 9.31 -14.32 -26.82
C PHE A 188 9.01 -15.78 -26.41
N GLY A 189 8.05 -16.43 -27.09
CA GLY A 189 7.62 -17.81 -26.86
C GLY A 189 8.76 -18.83 -26.84
N ARG A 190 9.80 -18.62 -27.66
CA ARG A 190 11.01 -19.46 -27.73
C ARG A 190 11.74 -19.62 -26.39
N THR A 191 11.65 -18.62 -25.50
CA THR A 191 12.29 -18.65 -24.18
C THR A 191 11.46 -19.36 -23.11
N THR A 192 10.27 -19.82 -23.46
CA THR A 192 9.27 -20.37 -22.53
C THR A 192 9.02 -21.86 -22.78
N ILE A 193 8.25 -22.48 -21.88
CA ILE A 193 7.84 -23.89 -21.99
C ILE A 193 7.05 -24.18 -23.28
N ALA A 194 6.43 -23.17 -23.90
CA ALA A 194 5.66 -23.32 -25.13
C ALA A 194 6.51 -23.74 -26.35
N ASN A 195 7.84 -23.59 -26.28
CA ASN A 195 8.73 -24.05 -27.35
C ASN A 195 9.01 -25.56 -27.30
N LEU A 196 8.62 -26.26 -26.22
CA LEU A 196 8.87 -27.69 -26.02
C LEU A 196 7.67 -28.56 -26.43
N PRO A 197 7.87 -29.66 -27.18
CA PRO A 197 6.79 -30.56 -27.55
C PRO A 197 6.11 -31.19 -26.32
N PRO A 198 4.78 -31.41 -26.35
CA PRO A 198 4.03 -31.96 -25.20
C PRO A 198 4.44 -33.39 -24.84
N THR A 199 5.11 -34.09 -25.74
CA THR A 199 5.63 -35.45 -25.54
C THR A 199 7.09 -35.49 -25.07
N ASP A 200 7.72 -34.33 -24.89
CA ASP A 200 9.14 -34.26 -24.54
C ASP A 200 9.39 -34.61 -23.07
N LYS A 201 10.47 -35.36 -22.82
CA LYS A 201 10.93 -35.69 -21.47
C LYS A 201 11.49 -34.47 -20.75
N TYR A 202 11.91 -33.42 -21.48
CA TYR A 202 12.43 -32.19 -20.88
C TYR A 202 11.39 -31.44 -20.03
N LEU A 203 10.09 -31.65 -20.25
CA LEU A 203 9.02 -31.08 -19.42
C LEU A 203 9.13 -31.47 -17.94
N TRP A 204 9.68 -32.65 -17.64
CA TRP A 204 9.91 -33.10 -16.25
C TRP A 204 10.94 -32.24 -15.50
N PHE A 205 11.87 -31.59 -16.21
CA PHE A 205 12.78 -30.64 -15.57
C PHE A 205 12.00 -29.44 -15.02
N HIS A 206 11.00 -28.92 -15.73
CA HIS A 206 10.16 -27.83 -15.22
C HIS A 206 9.41 -28.23 -13.96
N THR A 207 8.83 -29.43 -13.92
CA THR A 207 8.15 -29.95 -12.72
C THR A 207 9.10 -30.11 -11.54
N THR A 208 10.29 -30.68 -11.79
CA THR A 208 11.30 -30.92 -10.76
C THR A 208 11.85 -29.60 -10.20
N PHE A 209 12.18 -28.64 -11.07
CA PHE A 209 12.65 -27.32 -10.67
C PHE A 209 11.55 -26.51 -9.97
N SER A 210 10.28 -26.64 -10.37
CA SER A 210 9.17 -26.01 -9.67
C SER A 210 9.06 -26.49 -8.21
N LEU A 211 9.16 -27.81 -7.98
CA LEU A 211 9.20 -28.38 -6.63
C LEU A 211 10.44 -27.90 -5.86
N LEU A 212 11.61 -27.88 -6.49
CA LEU A 212 12.85 -27.38 -5.90
C LEU A 212 12.71 -25.91 -5.48
N TYR A 213 12.18 -25.05 -6.36
CA TYR A 213 11.97 -23.63 -6.09
C TYR A 213 10.99 -23.40 -4.94
N PHE A 214 9.92 -24.20 -4.87
CA PHE A 214 9.00 -24.18 -3.74
C PHE A 214 9.70 -24.54 -2.42
N LEU A 215 10.47 -25.63 -2.41
CA LEU A 215 11.20 -26.08 -1.21
C LEU A 215 12.25 -25.05 -0.77
N LEU A 216 13.04 -24.52 -1.70
CA LEU A 216 14.03 -23.49 -1.42
C LEU A 216 13.37 -22.24 -0.83
N THR A 217 12.30 -21.76 -1.46
CA THR A 217 11.54 -20.59 -0.98
C THR A 217 10.97 -20.83 0.41
N PHE A 218 10.35 -21.98 0.65
CA PHE A 218 9.79 -22.33 1.96
C PHE A 218 10.86 -22.41 3.05
N LEU A 219 11.98 -23.09 2.80
CA LEU A 219 13.08 -23.23 3.75
C LEU A 219 13.71 -21.88 4.08
N TRP A 220 13.91 -21.03 3.06
CA TRP A 220 14.46 -19.69 3.20
C TRP A 220 13.54 -18.79 4.05
N MET A 221 12.25 -18.74 3.70
CA MET A 221 11.25 -17.97 4.46
C MET A 221 11.10 -18.47 5.89
N LYS A 222 11.10 -19.80 6.11
CA LYS A 222 11.03 -20.40 7.46
C LYS A 222 12.26 -20.06 8.31
N ARG A 223 13.44 -19.95 7.70
CA ARG A 223 14.67 -19.50 8.39
C ARG A 223 14.55 -18.03 8.78
N HIS A 224 14.14 -17.17 7.84
CA HIS A 224 14.02 -15.74 8.07
C HIS A 224 12.97 -15.40 9.15
N MET A 225 11.78 -16.03 9.12
CA MET A 225 10.75 -15.80 10.16
C MET A 225 11.21 -16.18 11.58
N ARG A 226 12.14 -17.16 11.71
CA ARG A 226 12.69 -17.52 13.02
C ARG A 226 13.60 -16.43 13.58
N ILE A 227 14.32 -15.71 12.72
CA ILE A 227 15.18 -14.60 13.10
C ILE A 227 14.34 -13.42 13.62
N LEU A 228 13.19 -13.13 12.98
CA LEU A 228 12.32 -12.01 13.38
C LEU A 228 11.57 -12.23 14.71
N LYS A 229 11.25 -13.48 15.09
CA LYS A 229 10.44 -13.75 16.30
C LYS A 229 11.15 -13.48 17.62
N GLY A 230 12.45 -13.22 17.61
CA GLY A 230 13.28 -13.05 18.82
C GLY A 230 13.08 -11.72 19.56
N ASP A 231 12.45 -10.72 18.94
CA ASP A 231 12.39 -9.34 19.44
C ASP A 231 10.93 -8.89 19.60
N LYS A 232 10.41 -8.93 20.84
CA LYS A 232 9.02 -8.58 21.18
C LYS A 232 9.00 -7.52 22.28
N ASP A 233 9.85 -6.52 22.14
CA ASP A 233 10.05 -5.49 23.16
C ASP A 233 9.01 -4.36 23.09
N HIS A 234 8.21 -4.30 22.01
CA HIS A 234 7.25 -3.21 21.73
C HIS A 234 5.82 -3.37 22.28
N ILE A 235 5.53 -4.42 23.07
CA ILE A 235 4.20 -4.60 23.65
C ILE A 235 4.21 -4.12 25.10
N VAL A 236 3.29 -3.22 25.46
CA VAL A 236 3.08 -2.81 26.86
C VAL A 236 2.48 -3.99 27.62
N ARG A 237 3.35 -4.77 28.26
CA ARG A 237 2.98 -6.04 28.90
C ARG A 237 2.29 -5.88 30.25
N LYS A 238 2.40 -4.71 30.87
CA LYS A 238 1.87 -4.39 32.20
C LYS A 238 0.48 -3.74 32.18
N THR A 239 0.02 -3.29 31.02
CA THR A 239 -1.23 -2.51 30.90
C THR A 239 -2.22 -3.23 30.01
N LEU A 240 -3.46 -3.34 30.49
CA LEU A 240 -4.57 -3.92 29.74
C LEU A 240 -5.47 -2.83 29.19
N PHE A 241 -5.93 -3.03 27.97
CA PHE A 241 -6.97 -2.22 27.34
C PHE A 241 -8.32 -2.93 27.43
N ILE A 242 -9.28 -2.27 28.07
CA ILE A 242 -10.62 -2.80 28.33
C ILE A 242 -11.62 -1.97 27.54
N THR A 243 -12.46 -2.65 26.75
CA THR A 243 -13.57 -2.05 26.01
C THR A 243 -14.91 -2.68 26.43
N GLY A 244 -16.01 -1.96 26.21
CA GLY A 244 -17.35 -2.44 26.56
C GLY A 244 -17.81 -2.06 27.97
N LEU A 245 -17.17 -1.05 28.58
CA LEU A 245 -17.65 -0.46 29.82
C LEU A 245 -18.93 0.35 29.57
N PRO A 246 -19.88 0.39 30.52
CA PRO A 246 -21.03 1.28 30.45
C PRO A 246 -20.56 2.74 30.41
N ARG A 247 -21.20 3.57 29.58
CA ARG A 247 -20.88 5.00 29.44
C ARG A 247 -21.26 5.84 30.65
N ASP A 248 -22.08 5.29 31.54
CA ASP A 248 -22.51 5.93 32.79
C ASP A 248 -21.41 5.88 33.86
N VAL A 249 -20.35 5.09 33.66
CA VAL A 249 -19.23 4.95 34.59
C VAL A 249 -18.22 6.07 34.34
N THR A 250 -18.35 7.15 35.11
CA THR A 250 -17.44 8.32 35.07
C THR A 250 -16.27 8.21 36.04
N ASN A 251 -16.41 7.46 37.14
CA ASN A 251 -15.39 7.32 38.17
C ASN A 251 -14.52 6.08 37.94
N SER A 252 -13.20 6.28 37.85
CA SER A 252 -12.20 5.20 37.76
C SER A 252 -12.16 4.34 39.04
N ASP A 253 -12.58 4.88 40.19
CA ASP A 253 -12.57 4.19 41.48
C ASP A 253 -13.42 2.92 41.48
N LEU A 254 -14.53 2.90 40.74
CA LEU A 254 -15.40 1.72 40.65
C LEU A 254 -14.68 0.54 39.96
N ILE A 255 -13.85 0.84 38.97
CA ILE A 255 -13.03 -0.13 38.25
C ILE A 255 -11.89 -0.60 39.15
N MET A 256 -11.25 0.33 39.87
CA MET A 256 -10.19 0.00 40.82
C MET A 256 -10.71 -0.93 41.92
N GLU A 257 -11.88 -0.66 42.48
CA GLU A 257 -12.51 -1.48 43.51
C GLU A 257 -12.88 -2.88 42.99
N HIS A 258 -13.39 -2.97 41.75
CA HIS A 258 -13.64 -4.25 41.10
C HIS A 258 -12.38 -5.13 41.06
N PHE A 259 -11.25 -4.58 40.61
CA PHE A 259 -10.02 -5.36 40.52
C PHE A 259 -9.41 -5.67 41.89
N ARG A 260 -9.54 -4.78 42.89
CA ARG A 260 -9.12 -5.06 44.27
C ARG A 260 -9.88 -6.24 44.88
N VAL A 261 -11.20 -6.30 44.67
CA VAL A 261 -12.03 -7.40 45.19
C VAL A 261 -11.82 -8.69 44.39
N ALA A 262 -11.78 -8.61 43.06
CA ALA A 262 -11.62 -9.78 42.20
C ALA A 262 -10.20 -10.38 42.26
N TYR A 263 -9.18 -9.56 42.48
CA TYR A 263 -7.78 -9.96 42.54
C TYR A 263 -7.05 -9.31 43.75
N PRO A 264 -7.31 -9.78 44.99
CA PRO A 264 -6.77 -9.16 46.20
C PRO A 264 -5.23 -9.16 46.29
N SER A 265 -4.57 -10.10 45.60
CA SER A 265 -3.12 -10.22 45.56
C SER A 265 -2.46 -9.36 44.48
N PHE A 266 -3.21 -8.64 43.64
CA PHE A 266 -2.67 -7.85 42.53
C PHE A 266 -2.61 -6.37 42.90
N ILE A 267 -1.51 -5.73 42.53
CA ILE A 267 -1.29 -4.31 42.79
C ILE A 267 -1.57 -3.56 41.49
N LEU A 268 -2.60 -2.71 41.54
CA LEU A 268 -2.93 -1.79 40.46
C LEU A 268 -2.11 -0.52 40.64
N THR A 269 -1.42 -0.13 39.57
CA THR A 269 -0.65 1.11 39.52
C THR A 269 -1.56 2.29 39.19
N ASP A 270 -2.40 2.12 38.17
CA ASP A 270 -3.20 3.22 37.62
C ASP A 270 -4.39 2.72 36.79
N VAL A 271 -5.45 3.52 36.73
CA VAL A 271 -6.64 3.29 35.89
C VAL A 271 -7.01 4.59 35.20
N LYS A 272 -6.99 4.60 33.86
CA LYS A 272 -7.34 5.77 33.04
C LYS A 272 -8.51 5.46 32.12
N LEU A 273 -9.56 6.25 32.21
CA LEU A 273 -10.70 6.22 31.29
C LEU A 273 -10.34 6.92 29.97
N CYS A 274 -10.93 6.46 28.87
CA CYS A 274 -10.76 7.09 27.56
C CYS A 274 -11.91 8.03 27.23
N TYR A 275 -11.60 9.14 26.56
CA TYR A 275 -12.55 10.20 26.21
C TYR A 275 -12.41 10.63 24.74
N ASP A 276 -13.41 11.33 24.19
CA ASP A 276 -13.31 11.92 22.84
C ASP A 276 -12.46 13.19 22.89
N VAL A 277 -11.22 13.08 22.44
CA VAL A 277 -10.22 14.17 22.49
C VAL A 277 -10.00 14.84 21.13
N ARG A 278 -10.77 14.51 20.09
CA ARG A 278 -10.55 15.03 18.72
C ARG A 278 -10.50 16.56 18.65
N ARG A 279 -11.49 17.21 19.26
CA ARG A 279 -11.56 18.68 19.28
C ARG A 279 -10.43 19.27 20.11
N LEU A 280 -10.14 18.67 21.26
CA LEU A 280 -9.07 19.12 22.14
C LEU A 280 -7.69 19.03 21.47
N ILE A 281 -7.39 17.94 20.77
CA ILE A 281 -6.14 17.78 20.00
C ILE A 281 -6.03 18.87 18.93
N LYS A 282 -7.12 19.15 18.20
CA LYS A 282 -7.13 20.21 17.19
C LYS A 282 -6.90 21.60 17.79
N LEU A 283 -7.53 21.90 18.93
CA LEU A 283 -7.33 23.17 19.64
C LEU A 283 -5.91 23.30 20.17
N ASP A 284 -5.35 22.23 20.75
CA ASP A 284 -3.97 22.19 21.22
C ASP A 284 -2.96 22.38 20.08
N GLU A 285 -3.20 21.76 18.93
CA GLU A 285 -2.37 21.95 17.74
C GLU A 285 -2.40 23.40 17.24
N LEU A 286 -3.58 24.03 17.21
CA LEU A 286 -3.73 25.44 16.85
C LEU A 286 -3.04 26.35 17.87
N LYS A 287 -3.19 26.06 19.17
CA LYS A 287 -2.52 26.79 20.25
C LYS A 287 -1.00 26.70 20.10
N ARG A 288 -0.48 25.50 19.81
CA ARG A 288 0.96 25.27 19.61
C ARG A 288 1.48 26.02 18.39
N LYS A 289 0.71 26.07 17.29
CA LYS A 289 1.03 26.89 16.10
C LYS A 289 1.04 28.39 16.43
N ALA A 290 0.07 28.88 17.20
CA ALA A 290 0.06 30.27 17.66
C ALA A 290 1.28 30.59 18.54
N MET A 291 1.63 29.71 19.48
CA MET A 291 2.82 29.84 20.31
C MET A 291 4.11 29.88 19.49
N GLN A 292 4.23 29.02 18.48
CA GLN A 292 5.38 29.01 17.55
C GLN A 292 5.44 30.32 16.74
N GLY A 293 4.30 30.79 16.23
CA GLY A 293 4.18 32.07 15.54
C GLY A 293 4.62 33.25 16.41
N ARG A 294 4.21 33.27 17.69
CA ARG A 294 4.63 34.27 18.69
C ARG A 294 6.14 34.26 18.90
N LEU A 295 6.72 33.09 19.17
CA LEU A 295 8.16 32.92 19.40
C LEU A 295 8.99 33.38 18.19
N TYR A 296 8.54 33.06 16.98
CA TYR A 296 9.18 33.51 15.75
C TYR A 296 9.14 35.04 15.62
N CYS A 297 7.97 35.65 15.84
CA CYS A 297 7.80 37.11 15.78
C CYS A 297 8.66 37.83 16.83
N MET A 298 8.74 37.31 18.06
CA MET A 298 9.61 37.84 19.11
C MET A 298 11.10 37.71 18.75
N ALA A 299 11.52 36.55 18.25
CA ALA A 299 12.91 36.32 17.85
C ALA A 299 13.32 37.26 16.70
N GLN A 300 12.42 37.51 15.76
CA GLN A 300 12.65 38.44 14.66
C GLN A 300 12.70 39.89 15.15
N ALA A 301 11.75 40.31 15.98
CA ALA A 301 11.73 41.66 16.56
C ALA A 301 13.01 41.98 17.34
N LYS A 302 13.56 40.99 18.07
CA LYS A 302 14.84 41.10 18.77
C LYS A 302 16.04 41.27 17.82
N LYS A 303 15.99 40.67 16.62
CA LYS A 303 17.06 40.77 15.61
C LYS A 303 17.01 42.08 14.82
N THR A 304 15.82 42.53 14.40
CA THR A 304 15.65 43.73 13.57
C THR A 304 15.39 45.00 14.37
N GLY A 305 15.16 44.92 15.68
CA GLY A 305 14.86 46.06 16.55
C GLY A 305 13.50 46.72 16.27
N THR A 306 12.70 46.15 15.36
CA THR A 306 11.36 46.64 14.98
C THR A 306 10.34 45.51 15.07
N PRO A 307 9.11 45.77 15.56
CA PRO A 307 8.07 44.76 15.66
C PRO A 307 7.65 44.29 14.25
N LEU A 308 7.47 42.97 14.10
CA LEU A 308 7.07 42.39 12.83
C LEU A 308 5.58 42.66 12.59
N ALA A 309 5.29 43.57 11.65
CA ALA A 309 3.92 43.83 11.23
C ALA A 309 3.43 42.66 10.34
N LEU A 310 2.55 41.82 10.90
CA LEU A 310 1.85 40.79 10.15
C LEU A 310 0.69 41.40 9.36
N ARG A 311 0.38 40.82 8.20
CA ARG A 311 -0.88 41.09 7.49
C ARG A 311 -1.85 39.98 7.84
N VAL A 312 -2.85 40.29 8.65
CA VAL A 312 -3.87 39.31 9.01
C VAL A 312 -4.86 39.23 7.85
N ARG A 313 -4.91 38.09 7.15
CA ARG A 313 -5.95 37.80 6.15
C ARG A 313 -7.25 37.46 6.87
N ALA A 314 -8.37 38.05 6.45
CA ALA A 314 -9.69 37.58 6.87
C ALA A 314 -9.94 36.15 6.35
N GLN A 315 -10.62 35.31 7.14
CA GLN A 315 -11.01 33.96 6.73
C GLN A 315 -11.76 34.01 5.39
N GLY A 316 -11.25 33.32 4.36
CA GLY A 316 -11.89 33.19 3.05
C GLY A 316 -11.34 34.09 1.92
N CYS A 317 -10.38 34.98 2.18
CA CYS A 317 -9.74 35.75 1.11
C CYS A 317 -8.66 34.95 0.37
N LEU A 318 -8.91 34.62 -0.90
CA LEU A 318 -7.90 34.11 -1.84
C LEU A 318 -6.82 35.18 -2.10
N GLY A 319 -5.56 34.74 -2.20
CA GLY A 319 -4.36 35.60 -2.26
C GLY A 319 -4.29 36.63 -3.40
N VAL A 320 -5.25 36.63 -4.34
CA VAL A 320 -5.33 37.62 -5.42
C VAL A 320 -5.82 38.99 -4.90
N PHE A 321 -6.59 39.03 -3.82
CA PHE A 321 -7.06 40.29 -3.22
C PHE A 321 -6.00 41.01 -2.37
N ASP A 322 -4.83 40.40 -2.13
CA ASP A 322 -3.70 41.03 -1.43
C ASP A 322 -3.05 42.16 -2.26
N ILE A 323 -3.25 42.17 -3.58
CA ILE A 323 -2.74 43.21 -4.49
C ILE A 323 -3.47 44.55 -4.27
N PHE A 324 -4.71 44.52 -3.77
CA PHE A 324 -5.53 45.72 -3.55
C PHE A 324 -5.34 46.39 -2.17
N GLY A 325 -4.42 45.90 -1.33
CA GLY A 325 -4.04 46.60 -0.09
C GLY A 325 -5.09 46.63 1.03
N ILE A 326 -6.09 45.75 0.97
CA ILE A 326 -7.23 45.72 1.91
C ILE A 326 -6.88 45.09 3.28
N CYS A 327 -5.72 44.45 3.41
CA CYS A 327 -5.33 43.73 4.62
C CYS A 327 -4.74 44.66 5.70
N ARG A 328 -5.36 44.68 6.88
CA ARG A 328 -4.89 45.42 8.07
C ARG A 328 -3.55 44.83 8.55
N LYS A 329 -2.55 45.70 8.73
CA LYS A 329 -1.30 45.34 9.40
C LYS A 329 -1.52 45.35 10.91
N VAL A 330 -1.15 44.26 11.56
CA VAL A 330 -1.25 44.09 13.02
C VAL A 330 0.12 43.68 13.53
N ASP A 331 0.48 44.07 14.75
CA ASP A 331 1.69 43.57 15.40
C ASP A 331 1.57 42.05 15.60
N GLY A 332 2.54 41.31 15.05
CA GLY A 332 2.51 39.85 15.10
C GLY A 332 2.66 39.28 16.49
N VAL A 333 3.40 39.96 17.38
CA VAL A 333 3.54 39.50 18.76
C VAL A 333 2.21 39.64 19.49
N ALA A 334 1.54 40.79 19.35
CA ALA A 334 0.23 41.02 19.95
C ALA A 334 -0.82 40.03 19.42
N TYR A 335 -0.89 39.85 18.09
CA TYR A 335 -1.85 38.95 17.46
C TYR A 335 -1.72 37.50 17.94
N TYR A 336 -0.51 36.93 17.90
CA TYR A 336 -0.33 35.54 18.34
C TYR A 336 -0.44 35.38 19.86
N SER A 337 -0.21 36.43 20.65
CA SER A 337 -0.43 36.37 22.10
C SER A 337 -1.91 36.32 22.45
N GLU A 338 -2.73 37.17 21.82
CA GLU A 338 -4.19 37.17 21.98
C GLU A 338 -4.79 35.82 21.51
N LEU A 339 -4.34 35.32 20.36
CA LEU A 339 -4.79 34.03 19.83
C LEU A 339 -4.39 32.85 20.73
N GLU A 340 -3.21 32.88 21.35
CA GLU A 340 -2.78 31.83 22.28
C GLU A 340 -3.61 31.84 23.58
N GLU A 341 -3.99 33.01 24.07
CA GLU A 341 -4.85 33.17 25.25
C GLU A 341 -6.26 32.65 24.95
N GLU A 342 -6.88 33.09 23.85
CA GLU A 342 -8.20 32.63 23.40
C GLU A 342 -8.24 31.09 23.24
N LEU A 343 -7.23 30.52 22.57
CA LEU A 343 -7.15 29.06 22.39
C LEU A 343 -6.87 28.31 23.70
N THR A 344 -6.19 28.94 24.67
CA THR A 344 -5.96 28.35 25.99
C THR A 344 -7.27 28.24 26.76
N ASP A 345 -8.07 29.31 26.77
CA ASP A 345 -9.38 29.32 27.43
C ASP A 345 -10.33 28.30 26.80
N GLU A 346 -10.38 28.22 25.46
CA GLU A 346 -11.17 27.20 24.77
C GLU A 346 -10.72 25.77 25.10
N CYS A 347 -9.42 25.53 25.20
CA CYS A 347 -8.87 24.23 25.60
C CYS A 347 -9.32 23.83 27.01
N GLU A 348 -9.29 24.75 27.97
CA GLU A 348 -9.69 24.49 29.35
C GLU A 348 -11.19 24.16 29.45
N VAL A 349 -12.04 24.92 28.76
CA VAL A 349 -13.48 24.68 28.69
C VAL A 349 -13.76 23.30 28.07
N GLU A 350 -13.12 22.98 26.94
CA GLU A 350 -13.29 21.69 26.27
C GLU A 350 -12.80 20.52 27.14
N LYS A 351 -11.67 20.69 27.85
CA LYS A 351 -11.14 19.69 28.79
C LYS A 351 -12.15 19.34 29.89
N GLN A 352 -12.82 20.34 30.47
CA GLN A 352 -13.85 20.11 31.49
C GLN A 352 -15.07 19.38 30.91
N ASN A 353 -15.48 19.72 29.69
CA ASN A 353 -16.62 19.08 29.00
C ASN A 353 -16.35 17.60 28.68
N ILE A 354 -15.13 17.29 28.26
CA ILE A 354 -14.72 15.92 27.86
C ILE A 354 -14.76 14.95 29.04
N LEU A 355 -14.31 15.38 30.22
CA LEU A 355 -14.27 14.53 31.43
C LEU A 355 -15.66 14.00 31.85
N GLN A 356 -16.73 14.66 31.44
CA GLN A 356 -18.11 14.25 31.74
C GLN A 356 -18.61 13.10 30.85
N LYS A 357 -17.95 12.81 29.72
CA LYS A 357 -18.44 11.88 28.69
C LYS A 357 -17.40 10.80 28.34
N PRO A 358 -17.24 9.77 29.18
CA PRO A 358 -16.32 8.67 28.90
C PRO A 358 -16.81 7.79 27.73
N LEU A 359 -15.88 7.23 26.97
CA LEU A 359 -16.17 6.42 25.78
C LEU A 359 -16.60 4.97 26.09
N GLY A 360 -16.53 4.55 27.36
CA GLY A 360 -16.73 3.15 27.75
C GLY A 360 -15.50 2.27 27.50
N MET A 361 -14.30 2.87 27.61
CA MET A 361 -13.01 2.21 27.45
C MET A 361 -12.06 2.67 28.56
N ALA A 362 -11.15 1.79 28.97
CA ALA A 362 -10.19 2.08 30.03
C ALA A 362 -8.85 1.37 29.81
N PHE A 363 -7.77 2.01 30.24
CA PHE A 363 -6.45 1.41 30.41
C PHE A 363 -6.24 1.10 31.90
N VAL A 364 -5.85 -0.13 32.20
CA VAL A 364 -5.60 -0.61 33.56
C VAL A 364 -4.17 -1.13 33.65
N SER A 365 -3.35 -0.48 34.46
CA SER A 365 -1.93 -0.79 34.62
C SER A 365 -1.68 -1.55 35.92
N PHE A 366 -0.90 -2.63 35.83
CA PHE A 366 -0.48 -3.46 36.94
C PHE A 366 1.01 -3.25 37.22
N GLN A 367 1.45 -3.61 38.44
CA GLN A 367 2.87 -3.55 38.81
C GLN A 367 3.73 -4.53 37.97
N ASP A 368 3.23 -5.75 37.80
CA ASP A 368 3.92 -6.85 37.14
C ASP A 368 3.19 -7.34 35.88
N GLU A 369 3.97 -7.71 34.86
CA GLU A 369 3.47 -8.31 33.60
C GLU A 369 2.66 -9.58 33.84
N HIS A 370 3.13 -10.44 34.76
CA HIS A 370 2.45 -11.70 35.07
C HIS A 370 1.03 -11.48 35.63
N MET A 371 0.78 -10.37 36.35
CA MET A 371 -0.55 -10.03 36.84
C MET A 371 -1.49 -9.69 35.68
N ALA A 372 -1.04 -8.82 34.77
CA ALA A 372 -1.80 -8.43 33.58
C ALA A 372 -2.09 -9.64 32.67
N GLU A 373 -1.11 -10.51 32.43
CA GLU A 373 -1.31 -11.73 31.64
C GLU A 373 -2.31 -12.71 32.26
N ARG A 374 -2.33 -12.80 33.59
CA ARG A 374 -3.29 -13.66 34.30
C ARG A 374 -4.71 -13.13 34.17
N VAL A 375 -4.92 -11.83 34.37
CA VAL A 375 -6.23 -11.20 34.13
C VAL A 375 -6.65 -11.40 32.67
N LEU A 376 -5.74 -11.18 31.72
CA LEU A 376 -6.03 -11.37 30.30
C LEU A 376 -6.48 -12.81 29.97
N ARG A 377 -5.82 -13.82 30.57
CA ARG A 377 -6.22 -15.22 30.39
C ARG A 377 -7.60 -15.49 30.97
N ASP A 378 -7.88 -15.00 32.17
CA ASP A 378 -9.17 -15.22 32.84
C ASP A 378 -10.35 -14.63 32.04
N TYR A 379 -10.18 -13.46 31.40
CA TYR A 379 -11.21 -12.86 30.56
C TYR A 379 -11.29 -13.45 29.13
N LYS A 380 -10.23 -14.11 28.63
CA LYS A 380 -10.25 -14.79 27.31
C LYS A 380 -11.00 -16.13 27.33
N VAL A 381 -10.99 -16.87 28.44
CA VAL A 381 -11.64 -18.19 28.55
C VAL A 381 -13.14 -18.01 28.79
N ARG A 382 -13.85 -17.52 27.77
CA ARG A 382 -15.31 -17.29 27.82
C ARG A 382 -16.12 -18.58 27.67
N CYS A 383 -15.50 -19.64 27.13
CA CYS A 383 -16.21 -20.76 26.52
C CYS A 383 -16.45 -21.98 27.43
N CYS A 384 -15.97 -22.02 28.67
CA CYS A 384 -16.14 -23.19 29.54
C CYS A 384 -16.30 -22.82 31.01
N ARG A 385 -17.55 -22.72 31.51
CA ARG A 385 -18.04 -22.71 32.93
C ARG A 385 -17.31 -21.87 34.02
N ARG A 386 -16.13 -21.31 33.79
CA ARG A 386 -15.43 -20.38 34.67
C ARG A 386 -15.80 -18.97 34.24
N LYS A 387 -16.72 -18.35 34.97
CA LYS A 387 -16.94 -16.91 34.87
C LYS A 387 -15.67 -16.19 35.37
N ALA A 388 -15.33 -15.06 34.77
CA ALA A 388 -14.34 -14.16 35.36
C ALA A 388 -14.71 -13.87 36.82
N ARG A 389 -13.71 -13.61 37.67
CA ARG A 389 -13.93 -13.40 39.10
C ARG A 389 -14.88 -12.23 39.32
N TRP A 390 -15.90 -12.46 40.15
CA TRP A 390 -17.01 -11.54 40.38
C TRP A 390 -16.68 -10.57 41.54
N SER A 391 -17.12 -9.32 41.44
CA SER A 391 -17.12 -8.32 42.53
C SER A 391 -18.54 -7.79 42.79
N ASN A 392 -18.81 -7.15 43.93
CA ASN A 392 -20.12 -6.51 44.16
C ASN A 392 -20.51 -5.49 43.08
N ASN A 393 -19.52 -4.89 42.40
CA ASN A 393 -19.72 -3.90 41.34
C ASN A 393 -19.87 -4.53 39.94
N SER A 394 -19.77 -5.86 39.80
CA SER A 394 -19.81 -6.56 38.51
C SER A 394 -21.13 -6.37 37.76
N SER A 395 -22.26 -6.27 38.47
CA SER A 395 -23.57 -6.01 37.88
C SER A 395 -23.68 -4.60 37.29
N GLY A 396 -23.16 -3.60 37.98
CA GLY A 396 -23.11 -2.20 37.52
C GLY A 396 -22.13 -1.98 36.38
N LEU A 397 -20.95 -2.61 36.46
CA LEU A 397 -19.89 -2.53 35.46
C LEU A 397 -20.14 -3.38 34.20
N LYS A 398 -21.11 -4.30 34.24
CA LYS A 398 -21.44 -5.23 33.16
C LYS A 398 -20.20 -5.97 32.63
N ASP A 399 -19.39 -6.49 33.55
CA ASP A 399 -18.11 -7.15 33.29
C ASP A 399 -18.19 -8.26 32.21
N TRP A 400 -19.34 -8.94 32.10
CA TRP A 400 -19.59 -9.94 31.07
C TRP A 400 -19.56 -9.40 29.64
N ARG A 401 -19.68 -8.08 29.42
CA ARG A 401 -19.57 -7.44 28.09
C ARG A 401 -18.15 -7.00 27.76
N TRP A 402 -17.25 -7.02 28.73
CA TRP A 402 -15.91 -6.50 28.55
C TRP A 402 -15.11 -7.33 27.54
N HIS A 403 -14.36 -6.64 26.69
CA HIS A 403 -13.33 -7.23 25.87
C HIS A 403 -11.98 -6.69 26.35
N VAL A 404 -11.15 -7.61 26.86
CA VAL A 404 -9.85 -7.30 27.44
C VAL A 404 -8.74 -7.75 26.48
N SER A 405 -7.86 -6.81 26.12
CA SER A 405 -6.66 -7.06 25.31
C SER A 405 -5.43 -6.45 25.97
N GLN A 406 -4.24 -6.85 25.54
CA GLN A 406 -3.02 -6.11 25.89
C GLN A 406 -3.12 -4.69 25.33
N ALA A 407 -2.62 -3.71 26.07
CA ALA A 407 -2.58 -2.34 25.59
C ALA A 407 -1.52 -2.21 24.47
N PRO A 408 -1.85 -1.56 23.34
CA PRO A 408 -0.83 -1.17 22.38
C PRO A 408 0.06 -0.07 22.96
N ASP A 409 1.24 0.12 22.37
CA ASP A 409 2.11 1.25 22.70
C ASP A 409 1.37 2.60 22.54
N PRO A 410 1.52 3.57 23.47
CA PRO A 410 0.85 4.85 23.40
C PRO A 410 1.06 5.62 22.09
N GLN A 411 2.24 5.51 21.46
CA GLN A 411 2.55 6.15 20.19
C GLN A 411 1.87 5.47 18.99
N ASN A 412 1.48 4.20 19.16
CA ASN A 412 0.74 3.44 18.16
C ASN A 412 -0.77 3.78 18.18
N ILE A 413 -1.29 4.33 19.27
CA ILE A 413 -2.71 4.68 19.39
C ILE A 413 -3.00 5.97 18.62
N LYS A 414 -4.01 5.92 17.74
CA LYS A 414 -4.62 7.10 17.12
C LYS A 414 -5.73 7.64 18.00
N TRP A 415 -5.37 8.54 18.91
CA TRP A 415 -6.29 9.07 19.93
C TRP A 415 -7.54 9.72 19.35
N GLU A 416 -7.42 10.37 18.20
CA GLU A 416 -8.54 10.97 17.46
C GLU A 416 -9.60 9.94 17.03
N ASN A 417 -9.20 8.70 16.75
CA ASN A 417 -10.10 7.69 16.20
C ASN A 417 -10.81 6.86 17.29
N LEU A 418 -10.39 6.96 18.56
CA LEU A 418 -10.97 6.18 19.67
C LEU A 418 -12.48 6.37 19.84
N SER A 419 -13.00 7.56 19.51
CA SER A 419 -14.43 7.85 19.61
C SER A 419 -15.28 7.14 18.55
N MET A 420 -14.66 6.71 17.44
CA MET A 420 -15.33 5.96 16.39
C MET A 420 -15.48 4.50 16.81
N ASN A 421 -16.70 4.10 17.18
CA ASN A 421 -16.97 2.74 17.65
C ASN A 421 -18.33 2.18 17.18
N GLY A 422 -18.46 0.85 17.29
CA GLY A 422 -19.72 0.13 17.11
C GLY A 422 -20.29 0.23 15.69
N CYS A 423 -21.61 0.45 15.60
CA CYS A 423 -22.35 0.45 14.34
C CYS A 423 -21.89 1.55 13.37
N LEU A 424 -21.60 2.76 13.88
CA LEU A 424 -21.17 3.90 13.06
C LEU A 424 -19.85 3.61 12.34
N TRP A 425 -18.94 2.91 13.01
CA TRP A 425 -17.69 2.49 12.40
C TRP A 425 -17.94 1.43 11.31
N TRP A 426 -18.77 0.42 11.59
CA TRP A 426 -19.09 -0.64 10.61
C TRP A 426 -19.77 -0.11 9.35
N THR A 427 -20.72 0.83 9.47
CA THR A 427 -21.37 1.43 8.30
C THR A 427 -20.39 2.23 7.45
N ARG A 428 -19.55 3.05 8.09
CA ARG A 428 -18.49 3.82 7.42
C ARG A 428 -17.48 2.89 6.73
N PHE A 429 -16.98 1.88 7.44
CA PHE A 429 -16.08 0.87 6.89
C PHE A 429 -16.70 0.20 5.66
N SER A 430 -17.96 -0.24 5.75
CA SER A 430 -18.64 -0.93 4.65
C SER A 430 -18.83 0.00 3.44
N ALA A 431 -19.29 1.23 3.65
CA ALA A 431 -19.48 2.22 2.59
C ALA A 431 -18.17 2.54 1.85
N ILE A 432 -17.09 2.77 2.60
CA ILE A 432 -15.78 3.07 2.04
C ILE A 432 -15.24 1.88 1.23
N ASN A 433 -15.33 0.65 1.75
CA ASN A 433 -14.84 -0.52 1.02
C ASN A 433 -15.67 -0.83 -0.22
N VAL A 434 -16.99 -0.66 -0.18
CA VAL A 434 -17.85 -0.80 -1.37
C VAL A 434 -17.45 0.24 -2.42
N CYS A 435 -17.27 1.50 -2.02
CA CYS A 435 -16.80 2.56 -2.93
C CYS A 435 -15.42 2.23 -3.51
N LEU A 436 -14.48 1.72 -2.70
CA LEU A 436 -13.16 1.31 -3.14
C LEU A 436 -13.24 0.18 -4.18
N VAL A 437 -14.05 -0.86 -3.93
CA VAL A 437 -14.21 -1.98 -4.87
C VAL A 437 -14.80 -1.49 -6.20
N LEU A 438 -15.83 -0.63 -6.15
CA LEU A 438 -16.41 -0.04 -7.36
C LEU A 438 -15.39 0.80 -8.12
N LEU A 439 -14.71 1.71 -7.43
CA LEU A 439 -13.67 2.57 -8.02
C LEU A 439 -12.58 1.74 -8.69
N LEU A 440 -12.05 0.72 -7.99
CA LEU A 440 -10.98 -0.12 -8.50
C LEU A 440 -11.46 -1.02 -9.64
N PHE A 441 -12.69 -1.52 -9.61
CA PHE A 441 -13.27 -2.23 -10.75
C PHE A 441 -13.22 -1.36 -12.01
N PHE A 442 -13.70 -0.11 -11.96
CA PHE A 442 -13.63 0.81 -13.10
C PHE A 442 -12.20 1.26 -13.44
N LEU A 443 -11.31 1.37 -12.45
CA LEU A 443 -9.90 1.73 -12.67
C LEU A 443 -9.05 0.57 -13.21
N THR A 444 -9.51 -0.68 -13.11
CA THR A 444 -8.88 -1.84 -13.77
C THR A 444 -9.23 -1.93 -15.25
N THR A 445 -10.33 -1.29 -15.64
CA THR A 445 -10.86 -1.24 -17.00
C THR A 445 -9.96 -0.58 -18.06
N PRO A 446 -9.01 0.34 -17.79
CA PRO A 446 -8.13 0.89 -18.82
C PRO A 446 -7.24 -0.13 -19.53
N ALA A 447 -6.72 -1.15 -18.81
CA ALA A 447 -5.94 -2.24 -19.41
C ALA A 447 -6.78 -3.09 -20.36
N ILE A 448 -8.01 -3.31 -19.91
CA ILE A 448 -9.08 -4.03 -20.59
C ILE A 448 -9.51 -3.24 -21.85
N ILE A 449 -9.70 -1.92 -21.72
CA ILE A 449 -10.03 -1.00 -22.82
C ILE A 449 -8.92 -0.98 -23.85
N VAL A 450 -7.65 -0.85 -23.45
CA VAL A 450 -6.53 -0.87 -24.41
C VAL A 450 -6.55 -2.16 -25.23
N ASN A 451 -6.70 -3.33 -24.57
CA ASN A 451 -6.77 -4.61 -25.26
C ASN A 451 -8.03 -4.75 -26.14
N THR A 452 -9.16 -4.11 -25.80
CA THR A 452 -10.37 -4.10 -26.66
C THR A 452 -10.35 -3.05 -27.76
N MET A 453 -9.67 -1.91 -27.54
CA MET A 453 -9.58 -0.82 -28.49
C MET A 453 -8.78 -1.25 -29.72
N ASP A 454 -7.79 -2.13 -29.49
CA ASP A 454 -7.07 -2.89 -30.53
C ASP A 454 -8.03 -3.86 -31.27
N LYS A 455 -8.86 -4.61 -30.55
CA LYS A 455 -9.84 -5.58 -31.11
C LYS A 455 -10.94 -4.95 -31.98
N PHE A 456 -11.31 -3.69 -31.74
CA PHE A 456 -12.37 -3.00 -32.49
C PHE A 456 -11.81 -2.13 -33.64
N ASN A 457 -10.54 -2.28 -34.01
CA ASN A 457 -9.91 -1.62 -35.15
C ASN A 457 -10.02 -0.07 -35.12
N VAL A 458 -10.15 0.51 -33.92
CA VAL A 458 -10.19 1.98 -33.71
C VAL A 458 -8.76 2.57 -33.78
N THR A 459 -7.75 1.72 -33.86
CA THR A 459 -6.31 1.99 -33.94
C THR A 459 -5.79 2.41 -35.31
N GLN A 460 -6.60 2.38 -36.39
CA GLN A 460 -6.14 2.84 -37.73
C GLN A 460 -5.55 4.27 -37.71
N THR A 461 -6.08 5.14 -36.85
CA THR A 461 -5.55 6.51 -36.67
C THR A 461 -4.25 6.58 -35.85
N VAL A 462 -3.93 5.56 -35.06
CA VAL A 462 -2.67 5.44 -34.28
C VAL A 462 -1.59 4.73 -35.11
N ASP A 463 -1.98 3.78 -35.95
CA ASP A 463 -1.09 3.11 -36.91
C ASP A 463 -0.55 4.10 -37.95
N GLU A 464 -1.36 5.09 -38.34
CA GLU A 464 -0.92 6.22 -39.19
C GLU A 464 0.18 7.07 -38.54
N LEU A 465 0.30 7.09 -37.20
CA LEU A 465 1.39 7.78 -36.49
C LEU A 465 2.69 6.97 -36.43
N ASN A 466 2.67 5.67 -36.74
CA ASN A 466 3.81 4.74 -36.86
C ASN A 466 4.98 4.99 -35.89
N ASN A 467 4.67 5.35 -34.63
CA ASN A 467 5.67 5.64 -33.63
C ASN A 467 5.66 4.53 -32.56
N PRO A 468 6.70 3.67 -32.51
CA PRO A 468 6.77 2.55 -31.56
C PRO A 468 6.74 3.02 -30.10
N ILE A 469 7.05 4.31 -29.85
CA ILE A 469 6.94 4.92 -28.53
C ILE A 469 5.47 5.02 -28.10
N ILE A 470 4.56 5.45 -28.98
CA ILE A 470 3.16 5.68 -28.58
C ILE A 470 2.41 4.36 -28.44
N SER A 471 2.63 3.40 -29.34
CA SER A 471 1.90 2.13 -29.32
C SER A 471 2.32 1.21 -28.16
N GLN A 472 3.60 1.16 -27.76
CA GLN A 472 4.09 0.23 -26.73
C GLN A 472 4.29 0.84 -25.35
N PHE A 473 4.80 2.07 -25.30
CA PHE A 473 5.08 2.71 -24.01
C PHE A 473 3.79 3.18 -23.35
N PHE A 474 2.83 3.73 -24.10
CA PHE A 474 1.64 4.34 -23.51
C PHE A 474 0.76 3.34 -22.73
N PRO A 475 0.42 2.15 -23.23
CA PRO A 475 -0.30 1.13 -22.45
C PRO A 475 0.43 0.69 -21.19
N THR A 476 1.74 0.41 -21.33
CA THR A 476 2.60 -0.06 -20.23
C THR A 476 2.76 1.03 -19.17
N PHE A 477 2.93 2.28 -19.60
CA PHE A 477 3.02 3.46 -18.74
C PHE A 477 1.69 3.78 -18.07
N LEU A 478 0.55 3.67 -18.77
CA LEU A 478 -0.78 3.88 -18.22
C LEU A 478 -1.09 2.85 -17.13
N LEU A 479 -0.77 1.58 -17.39
CA LEU A 479 -0.87 0.49 -16.42
C LEU A 479 0.04 0.70 -15.21
N TRP A 480 1.27 1.12 -15.44
CA TRP A 480 2.20 1.48 -14.37
C TRP A 480 1.68 2.68 -13.56
N LEU A 481 1.14 3.73 -14.21
CA LEU A 481 0.60 4.92 -13.57
C LEU A 481 -0.59 4.57 -12.66
N PHE A 482 -1.54 3.76 -13.13
CA PHE A 482 -2.65 3.32 -12.30
C PHE A 482 -2.21 2.36 -11.19
N SER A 483 -1.25 1.47 -11.45
CA SER A 483 -0.64 0.62 -10.42
C SER A 483 0.12 1.43 -9.36
N ALA A 484 0.68 2.59 -9.72
CA ALA A 484 1.34 3.51 -8.80
C ALA A 484 0.33 4.38 -8.02
N LEU A 485 -0.80 4.73 -8.64
CA LEU A 485 -1.90 5.46 -7.98
C LEU A 485 -2.69 4.58 -7.01
N LEU A 486 -2.76 3.28 -7.25
CA LEU A 486 -3.57 2.36 -6.46
C LEU A 486 -3.20 2.33 -4.97
N PRO A 487 -1.91 2.21 -4.55
CA PRO A 487 -1.54 2.30 -3.14
C PRO A 487 -1.97 3.61 -2.48
N PHE A 488 -1.99 4.72 -3.21
CA PHE A 488 -2.47 6.01 -2.71
C PHE A 488 -3.98 5.99 -2.49
N ILE A 489 -4.76 5.50 -3.45
CA ILE A 489 -6.22 5.35 -3.30
C ILE A 489 -6.56 4.44 -2.11
N VAL A 490 -5.86 3.31 -1.99
CA VAL A 490 -6.04 2.37 -0.88
C VAL A 490 -5.65 3.01 0.45
N TYR A 491 -4.55 3.77 0.50
CA TYR A 491 -4.13 4.51 1.70
C TYR A 491 -5.22 5.44 2.20
N TYR A 492 -5.76 6.32 1.34
CA TYR A 492 -6.83 7.24 1.75
C TYR A 492 -8.09 6.49 2.15
N SER A 493 -8.45 5.41 1.44
CA SER A 493 -9.56 4.55 1.85
C SER A 493 -9.37 4.02 3.27
N THR A 494 -8.20 3.45 3.60
CA THR A 494 -7.91 2.94 4.96
C THR A 494 -7.79 4.03 6.01
N PHE A 495 -7.24 5.19 5.66
CA PHE A 495 -7.18 6.35 6.54
C PHE A 495 -8.59 6.81 6.93
N PHE A 496 -9.50 6.90 5.95
CA PHE A 496 -10.88 7.28 6.22
C PHE A 496 -11.66 6.22 7.01
N GLU A 497 -11.20 4.98 7.15
CA GLU A 497 -11.86 3.99 8.02
C GLU A 497 -11.72 4.30 9.51
N ALA A 498 -10.77 5.16 9.89
CA ALA A 498 -10.53 5.60 11.26
C ALA A 498 -10.27 4.43 12.24
N HIS A 499 -9.24 3.63 11.97
CA HIS A 499 -8.78 2.58 12.88
C HIS A 499 -8.12 3.17 14.13
N TRP A 500 -8.21 2.46 15.27
CA TRP A 500 -7.66 2.94 16.56
C TRP A 500 -6.15 2.88 16.68
N THR A 501 -5.47 2.03 15.90
CA THR A 501 -4.01 1.86 15.97
C THR A 501 -3.37 2.04 14.61
N ARG A 502 -2.18 2.66 14.60
CA ARG A 502 -1.38 2.89 13.39
C ARG A 502 -0.94 1.56 12.78
N SER A 503 -0.55 0.57 13.60
CA SER A 503 -0.17 -0.77 13.12
C SER A 503 -1.33 -1.50 12.43
N CYS A 504 -2.55 -1.46 12.97
CA CYS A 504 -3.71 -2.11 12.35
C CYS A 504 -4.04 -1.46 11.00
N GLU A 505 -4.02 -0.13 10.94
CA GLU A 505 -4.23 0.61 9.69
C GLU A 505 -3.17 0.24 8.64
N GLY A 506 -1.89 0.19 9.04
CA GLY A 506 -0.79 -0.21 8.16
C GLY A 506 -0.92 -1.64 7.65
N GLU A 507 -1.27 -2.60 8.52
CA GLU A 507 -1.49 -4.00 8.13
C GLU A 507 -2.64 -4.14 7.14
N LEU A 508 -3.77 -3.48 7.41
CA LEU A 508 -4.94 -3.50 6.53
C LEU A 508 -4.66 -2.82 5.19
N MET A 509 -3.95 -1.69 5.20
CA MET A 509 -3.48 -1.01 3.99
C MET A 509 -2.62 -1.96 3.14
N MET A 510 -1.64 -2.63 3.74
CA MET A 510 -0.78 -3.57 3.02
C MET A 510 -1.57 -4.76 2.48
N ARG A 511 -2.47 -5.34 3.28
CA ARG A 511 -3.30 -6.48 2.84
C ARG A 511 -4.22 -6.12 1.68
N LYS A 512 -4.88 -4.96 1.73
CA LYS A 512 -5.73 -4.47 0.64
C LYS A 512 -4.91 -4.18 -0.60
N THR A 513 -3.83 -3.41 -0.48
CA THR A 513 -2.93 -3.09 -1.60
C THR A 513 -2.41 -4.36 -2.26
N TYR A 514 -1.93 -5.33 -1.48
CA TYR A 514 -1.47 -6.63 -1.99
C TYR A 514 -2.57 -7.38 -2.75
N THR A 515 -3.77 -7.47 -2.16
CA THR A 515 -4.91 -8.17 -2.77
C THR A 515 -5.30 -7.50 -4.10
N PHE A 516 -5.46 -6.18 -4.10
CA PHE A 516 -5.85 -5.45 -5.31
C PHE A 516 -4.76 -5.43 -6.39
N LEU A 517 -3.48 -5.33 -6.02
CA LEU A 517 -2.38 -5.44 -6.99
C LEU A 517 -2.35 -6.83 -7.64
N ILE A 518 -2.58 -7.90 -6.88
CA ILE A 518 -2.68 -9.25 -7.46
C ILE A 518 -3.83 -9.33 -8.46
N PHE A 519 -5.01 -8.83 -8.09
CA PHE A 519 -6.16 -8.86 -9.00
C PHE A 519 -5.94 -8.00 -10.24
N MET A 520 -5.48 -6.76 -10.07
CA MET A 520 -5.35 -5.78 -11.14
C MET A 520 -4.15 -6.04 -12.06
N VAL A 521 -3.00 -6.41 -11.51
CA VAL A 521 -1.75 -6.55 -12.29
C VAL A 521 -1.61 -7.97 -12.80
N LEU A 522 -1.88 -8.98 -11.97
CA LEU A 522 -1.60 -10.37 -12.34
C LEU A 522 -2.84 -11.09 -12.89
N ILE A 523 -3.93 -11.14 -12.13
CA ILE A 523 -5.09 -11.98 -12.48
C ILE A 523 -5.87 -11.42 -13.68
N LEU A 524 -6.33 -10.16 -13.63
CA LEU A 524 -7.17 -9.59 -14.69
C LEU A 524 -6.47 -9.47 -16.05
N PRO A 525 -5.19 -9.03 -16.15
CA PRO A 525 -4.48 -8.99 -17.42
C PRO A 525 -4.14 -10.39 -17.95
N SER A 526 -3.86 -11.37 -17.07
CA SER A 526 -3.67 -12.76 -17.48
C SER A 526 -4.97 -13.37 -18.01
N LEU A 527 -6.13 -13.00 -17.43
CA LEU A 527 -7.47 -13.42 -17.83
C LEU A 527 -8.10 -12.51 -18.91
N GLY A 528 -7.31 -11.78 -19.70
CA GLY A 528 -7.76 -10.76 -20.65
C GLY A 528 -9.10 -11.08 -21.34
N LEU A 529 -10.00 -10.09 -21.45
CA LEU A 529 -11.44 -10.15 -21.77
C LEU A 529 -11.96 -11.29 -22.65
N SER A 530 -11.21 -11.71 -23.66
CA SER A 530 -11.56 -12.85 -24.52
C SER A 530 -11.61 -14.18 -23.74
N SER A 531 -10.72 -14.36 -22.76
CA SER A 531 -10.67 -15.54 -21.90
C SER A 531 -11.65 -15.50 -20.74
N LEU A 532 -12.08 -14.32 -20.27
CA LEU A 532 -13.18 -14.19 -19.29
C LEU A 532 -14.53 -14.56 -19.91
N ASP A 533 -14.80 -14.13 -21.15
CA ASP A 533 -15.98 -14.57 -21.91
C ASP A 533 -15.92 -16.08 -22.16
N LEU A 534 -14.79 -16.63 -22.59
CA LEU A 534 -14.61 -18.09 -22.73
C LEU A 534 -14.67 -18.85 -21.39
N PHE A 535 -14.14 -18.29 -20.31
CA PHE A 535 -14.16 -18.87 -18.96
C PHE A 535 -15.56 -18.83 -18.37
N PHE A 536 -16.31 -17.73 -18.53
CA PHE A 536 -17.70 -17.63 -18.06
C PHE A 536 -18.64 -18.46 -18.92
N ARG A 537 -18.50 -18.46 -20.25
CA ARG A 537 -19.19 -19.41 -21.13
C ARG A 537 -18.86 -20.84 -20.75
N TRP A 538 -17.62 -21.17 -20.40
CA TRP A 538 -17.32 -22.52 -19.90
C TRP A 538 -17.94 -22.80 -18.51
N LEU A 539 -17.82 -21.87 -17.57
CA LEU A 539 -18.33 -21.99 -16.20
C LEU A 539 -19.86 -22.09 -16.16
N PHE A 540 -20.55 -21.45 -17.10
CA PHE A 540 -22.01 -21.39 -17.15
C PHE A 540 -22.64 -22.27 -18.27
N ASP A 541 -21.99 -22.47 -19.42
CA ASP A 541 -22.50 -23.32 -20.51
C ASP A 541 -22.04 -24.79 -20.42
N ASN A 542 -20.92 -25.13 -19.74
CA ASN A 542 -20.31 -26.47 -19.82
C ASN A 542 -20.15 -27.22 -18.49
N VAL A 543 -20.90 -26.87 -17.44
CA VAL A 543 -20.98 -27.67 -16.21
C VAL A 543 -21.54 -29.09 -16.45
N LEU A 544 -22.04 -29.43 -17.65
CA LEU A 544 -22.59 -30.77 -17.91
C LEU A 544 -22.04 -31.60 -19.08
N GLN A 545 -21.39 -31.07 -20.14
CA GLN A 545 -20.87 -31.97 -21.22
C GLN A 545 -19.58 -31.50 -21.91
N LYS A 546 -18.49 -32.26 -21.71
CA LYS A 546 -17.36 -32.48 -22.64
C LYS A 546 -16.61 -31.26 -23.23
N GLY A 547 -16.29 -30.23 -22.45
CA GLY A 547 -15.24 -29.27 -22.81
C GLY A 547 -13.88 -29.62 -22.18
N SER A 548 -12.90 -30.08 -22.95
CA SER A 548 -11.51 -30.21 -22.45
C SER A 548 -10.87 -28.83 -22.35
N LEU A 549 -10.58 -28.39 -21.13
CA LEU A 549 -10.02 -27.06 -20.87
C LEU A 549 -8.54 -27.03 -21.29
N ARG A 550 -8.22 -26.34 -22.40
CA ARG A 550 -6.84 -26.09 -22.84
C ARG A 550 -6.31 -24.83 -22.14
N PHE A 551 -5.66 -25.01 -20.99
CA PHE A 551 -5.03 -23.91 -20.23
C PHE A 551 -4.01 -23.10 -21.04
N GLU A 552 -3.47 -23.67 -22.11
CA GLU A 552 -2.58 -23.01 -23.09
C GLU A 552 -3.20 -21.74 -23.70
N CYS A 553 -4.53 -21.73 -23.88
CA CYS A 553 -5.24 -20.59 -24.47
C CYS A 553 -5.66 -19.53 -23.42
N VAL A 554 -5.47 -19.82 -22.12
CA VAL A 554 -5.69 -18.87 -21.00
C VAL A 554 -4.38 -18.17 -20.64
N PHE A 555 -3.25 -18.88 -20.66
CA PHE A 555 -1.94 -18.34 -20.31
C PHE A 555 -1.01 -18.31 -21.53
N LEU A 556 -1.28 -17.39 -22.48
CA LEU A 556 -0.44 -17.25 -23.65
C LEU A 556 0.99 -16.77 -23.30
N PRO A 557 2.04 -17.30 -23.94
CA PRO A 557 3.43 -16.89 -23.71
C PRO A 557 3.68 -15.40 -23.90
N ASP A 558 2.92 -14.74 -24.79
CA ASP A 558 3.01 -13.31 -25.06
C ASP A 558 2.57 -12.44 -23.86
N ASN A 559 1.75 -12.97 -22.94
CA ASN A 559 1.48 -12.31 -21.65
C ASN A 559 2.76 -12.22 -20.80
N GLY A 560 3.71 -13.15 -20.97
CA GLY A 560 5.00 -13.14 -20.27
C GLY A 560 5.87 -11.94 -20.64
N ALA A 561 5.92 -11.57 -21.92
CA ALA A 561 6.66 -10.39 -22.39
C ALA A 561 6.11 -9.09 -21.77
N PHE A 562 4.78 -8.98 -21.69
CA PHE A 562 4.11 -7.88 -21.00
C PHE A 562 4.54 -7.76 -19.52
N PHE A 563 4.55 -8.87 -18.77
CA PHE A 563 4.99 -8.85 -17.37
C PHE A 563 6.45 -8.48 -17.19
N VAL A 564 7.34 -8.95 -18.08
CA VAL A 564 8.76 -8.56 -18.06
C VAL A 564 8.90 -7.05 -18.28
N ASN A 565 8.19 -6.49 -19.27
CA ASN A 565 8.18 -5.06 -19.54
C ASN A 565 7.65 -4.24 -18.35
N TYR A 566 6.59 -4.72 -17.70
CA TYR A 566 6.05 -4.11 -16.49
C TYR A 566 7.07 -4.10 -15.34
N VAL A 567 7.75 -5.23 -15.07
CA VAL A 567 8.76 -5.32 -14.02
C VAL A 567 9.95 -4.41 -14.30
N ILE A 568 10.43 -4.34 -15.54
CA ILE A 568 11.51 -3.41 -15.95
C ILE A 568 11.09 -1.97 -15.67
N THR A 569 9.88 -1.59 -16.08
CA THR A 569 9.37 -0.23 -15.89
C THR A 569 9.20 0.12 -14.41
N ALA A 570 8.63 -0.79 -13.62
CA ALA A 570 8.47 -0.61 -12.18
C ALA A 570 9.81 -0.54 -11.44
N ALA A 571 10.80 -1.36 -11.85
CA ALA A 571 12.12 -1.39 -11.22
C ALA A 571 12.93 -0.12 -11.51
N PHE A 572 12.95 0.38 -12.75
CA PHE A 572 13.77 1.55 -13.12
C PHE A 572 13.04 2.87 -12.87
N ILE A 573 11.92 3.11 -13.54
CA ILE A 573 11.16 4.36 -13.41
C ILE A 573 10.50 4.44 -12.04
N GLY A 574 9.86 3.36 -11.57
CA GLY A 574 9.15 3.34 -10.30
C GLY A 574 10.06 3.65 -9.10
N THR A 575 11.22 3.00 -8.99
CA THR A 575 12.15 3.28 -7.88
C THR A 575 12.80 4.66 -7.99
N SER A 576 13.09 5.13 -9.20
CA SER A 576 13.65 6.47 -9.42
C SER A 576 12.67 7.58 -9.04
N LEU A 577 11.38 7.41 -9.33
CA LEU A 577 10.33 8.35 -8.91
C LEU A 577 10.06 8.29 -7.39
N ALA A 578 10.13 7.10 -6.79
CA ALA A 578 10.05 6.96 -5.33
C ALA A 578 11.21 7.68 -4.62
N LEU A 579 12.40 7.72 -5.23
CA LEU A 579 13.54 8.47 -4.72
C LEU A 579 13.30 10.00 -4.77
N LEU A 580 12.63 10.49 -5.83
CA LEU A 580 12.33 11.91 -6.01
C LEU A 580 11.27 12.45 -5.04
N ARG A 581 10.39 11.59 -4.51
CA ARG A 581 9.29 11.99 -3.61
C ARG A 581 8.50 13.21 -4.11
N LEU A 582 8.14 13.19 -5.40
CA LEU A 582 7.45 14.30 -6.07
C LEU A 582 6.15 14.75 -5.35
N PRO A 583 5.31 13.86 -4.80
CA PRO A 583 4.11 14.29 -4.07
C PRO A 583 4.42 15.16 -2.86
N ASP A 584 5.43 14.77 -2.08
CA ASP A 584 5.85 15.52 -0.88
C ASP A 584 6.42 16.89 -1.27
N LEU A 585 7.23 16.93 -2.33
CA LEU A 585 7.79 18.18 -2.86
C LEU A 585 6.69 19.10 -3.39
N PHE A 586 5.69 18.54 -4.07
CA PHE A 586 4.53 19.30 -4.56
C PHE A 586 3.70 19.85 -3.41
N TYR A 587 3.41 19.03 -2.40
CA TYR A 587 2.70 19.46 -1.20
C TYR A 587 3.44 20.58 -0.47
N PHE A 588 4.75 20.44 -0.30
CA PHE A 588 5.60 21.46 0.30
C PHE A 588 5.62 22.77 -0.52
N ALA A 589 5.72 22.67 -1.84
CA ALA A 589 5.65 23.84 -2.72
C ALA A 589 4.28 24.52 -2.65
N LEU A 590 3.20 23.74 -2.61
CA LEU A 590 1.83 24.24 -2.44
C LEU A 590 1.66 24.94 -1.08
N GLU A 591 2.13 24.33 0.01
CA GLU A 591 2.11 24.94 1.34
C GLU A 591 2.88 26.26 1.37
N MET A 592 4.09 26.31 0.81
CA MET A 592 4.84 27.57 0.71
C MET A 592 4.13 28.63 -0.13
N CYS A 593 3.42 28.24 -1.20
CA CYS A 593 2.61 29.17 -1.99
C CYS A 593 1.36 29.67 -1.23
N LEU A 594 0.81 28.85 -0.33
CA LEU A 594 -0.40 29.16 0.43
C LEU A 594 -0.13 29.82 1.79
N ALA A 595 1.10 29.73 2.30
CA ALA A 595 1.54 30.29 3.58
C ALA A 595 1.24 31.81 3.66
N ARG A 596 0.75 32.27 4.82
CA ARG A 596 0.30 33.66 5.00
C ARG A 596 1.42 34.59 5.47
N SER A 597 2.48 34.04 6.03
CA SER A 597 3.61 34.81 6.56
C SER A 597 4.90 34.00 6.51
N ALA A 598 6.05 34.64 6.69
CA ALA A 598 7.32 33.92 6.85
C ALA A 598 7.41 33.09 8.15
N ALA A 599 6.41 33.21 9.04
CA ALA A 599 6.30 32.47 10.29
C ALA A 599 5.43 31.21 10.16
N GLU A 600 4.56 31.15 9.15
CA GLU A 600 3.76 29.97 8.77
C GLU A 600 4.53 29.18 7.72
#